data_AF-A0A3M1T444-F1
#
_entry.id   AF-A0A3M1T444-F1
#
_cell.length_a   1.000
_cell.length_b   1.000
_cell.length_c   1.000
_cell.angle_alpha   90.00
_cell.angle_beta   90.00
_cell.angle_gamma   90.00
#
_symmetry.space_group_name_H-M   'P 1'
#
loop_
_entity.id
_entity.type
_entity.pdbx_description
1 polymer ?
#
loop_
_entity_poly.entity_id
_entity_poly.type
_entity_poly.pdbx_seq_one_letter_code
_entity_poly.pdbx_strand_id
1 'polypeptide(L)'
;RYKWGSDKTMKVAQTLYEGGHITYMRTDSVTLSPDFCAAARRWLEQHDADNIPSQTRKFRAKAGAQEAHEAIRPTHVENTPERLPDLSVDSAKLYDLIWNRAIASQCRPAELQKTRVVTQSGDIFWEARGQVVTFAGYTRYWNNLSADTHLPPLQEGQDLTLKKADSEKKQTQPSPRYTEPKLVQLMERKGIGRPSTYAPTIRTLKDRNYVDLGKDKKLHPTQLGLEVDLFLRQVLPDLLQPEFTAKMEATLDEIAAGKQDWECYLNHWYRDYLSPALTQAKQQVSNYRSPSTLTHSAASSPEKSTQKASKQTRSRKTKSESKTAASPSSIACPKCDRPMSKVPSTSSKLATDHFLKCDEKLGGCGAVMFWSDRQKQYELPYSERKHTEKTATTNSQTSQNWWEQPIETESALPPWLKGRKKKKGRSKRHIKTPEMSDIRCPKCDRFMSKILSKSPKLAADHFLKCDRSLGGCDTVMFWSDKYQQYELPYGSQPKTTPQLTDYKCPVCQSHLEEYHYTKEGIEKSMLRCSDVKNRREQCKDVAYFRSRSERWWSPKFGEM
;
A
#
# COMPACT_ATOMS: atom_id res chain seq x y z
N ARG A 1 -9.68 -12.90 6.21
CA ARG A 1 -9.07 -14.24 6.38
C ARG A 1 -7.72 -14.31 5.66
N TYR A 2 -7.65 -14.25 4.31
CA TYR A 2 -6.38 -14.49 3.57
C TYR A 2 -5.50 -13.27 3.25
N LYS A 3 -5.87 -12.06 3.70
CA LYS A 3 -5.15 -10.80 3.44
C LYS A 3 -4.92 -10.53 1.93
N TRP A 4 -5.87 -10.92 1.09
CA TRP A 4 -5.86 -10.65 -0.35
C TRP A 4 -6.49 -9.30 -0.68
N GLY A 5 -6.03 -8.69 -1.77
CA GLY A 5 -6.68 -7.52 -2.38
C GLY A 5 -7.88 -7.92 -3.23
N SER A 6 -8.66 -6.92 -3.61
CA SER A 6 -9.87 -7.05 -4.44
C SER A 6 -9.56 -7.69 -5.81
N ASP A 7 -8.55 -7.19 -6.52
CA ASP A 7 -8.11 -7.71 -7.83
C ASP A 7 -7.69 -9.19 -7.79
N LYS A 8 -6.87 -9.58 -6.79
CA LYS A 8 -6.47 -10.98 -6.62
C LYS A 8 -7.69 -11.87 -6.37
N THR A 9 -8.59 -11.44 -5.49
CA THR A 9 -9.79 -12.22 -5.15
C THR A 9 -10.68 -12.44 -6.37
N MET A 10 -10.87 -11.41 -7.21
CA MET A 10 -11.67 -11.51 -8.42
C MET A 10 -11.04 -12.39 -9.50
N LYS A 11 -9.71 -12.37 -9.67
CA LYS A 11 -9.02 -13.29 -10.58
C LYS A 11 -9.19 -14.75 -10.18
N VAL A 12 -9.02 -15.05 -8.89
CA VAL A 12 -9.19 -16.42 -8.38
C VAL A 12 -10.65 -16.86 -8.47
N ALA A 13 -11.60 -15.97 -8.16
CA ALA A 13 -13.03 -16.26 -8.30
C ALA A 13 -13.43 -16.51 -9.77
N GLN A 14 -12.87 -15.76 -10.72
CA GLN A 14 -13.07 -15.99 -12.15
C GLN A 14 -12.62 -17.40 -12.55
N THR A 15 -11.42 -17.82 -12.12
CA THR A 15 -10.92 -19.19 -12.39
C THR A 15 -11.85 -20.26 -11.82
N LEU A 16 -12.37 -20.08 -10.60
CA LEU A 16 -13.33 -21.02 -10.00
C LEU A 16 -14.66 -21.07 -10.77
N TYR A 17 -15.14 -19.93 -11.26
CA TYR A 17 -16.36 -19.84 -12.06
C TYR A 17 -16.19 -20.51 -13.42
N GLU A 18 -15.10 -20.21 -14.13
CA GLU A 18 -14.78 -20.82 -15.44
C GLU A 18 -14.54 -22.33 -15.34
N GLY A 19 -14.02 -22.80 -14.19
CA GLY A 19 -13.92 -24.22 -13.87
C GLY A 19 -15.24 -24.88 -13.43
N GLY A 20 -16.35 -24.13 -13.36
CA GLY A 20 -17.67 -24.67 -12.97
C GLY A 20 -17.81 -25.01 -11.49
N HIS A 21 -16.93 -24.50 -10.62
CA HIS A 21 -16.94 -24.81 -9.18
C HIS A 21 -17.87 -23.90 -8.38
N ILE A 22 -18.02 -22.64 -8.79
CA ILE A 22 -18.88 -21.65 -8.10
C ILE A 22 -19.82 -20.96 -9.08
N THR A 23 -20.89 -20.37 -8.55
CA THR A 23 -21.79 -19.47 -9.30
C THR A 23 -21.08 -18.15 -9.68
N TYR A 24 -21.71 -17.36 -10.55
CA TYR A 24 -21.14 -16.10 -11.05
C TYR A 24 -20.80 -15.13 -9.92
N MET A 25 -19.53 -14.72 -9.86
CA MET A 25 -18.94 -13.98 -8.73
C MET A 25 -19.20 -12.46 -8.74
N ARG A 26 -19.83 -11.91 -9.79
CA ARG A 26 -20.21 -10.49 -9.85
C ARG A 26 -21.71 -10.37 -9.63
N THR A 27 -22.08 -10.49 -8.36
CA THR A 27 -23.46 -10.47 -7.90
C THR A 27 -23.56 -9.61 -6.64
N ASP A 28 -24.65 -8.89 -6.52
CA ASP A 28 -25.09 -8.18 -5.32
C ASP A 28 -26.22 -8.95 -4.59
N SER A 29 -26.63 -10.10 -5.14
CA SER A 29 -27.62 -10.98 -4.55
C SER A 29 -27.02 -11.84 -3.43
N VAL A 30 -27.82 -12.02 -2.39
CA VAL A 30 -27.55 -12.94 -1.27
C VAL A 30 -28.51 -14.13 -1.28
N THR A 31 -29.34 -14.23 -2.31
CA THR A 31 -30.36 -15.27 -2.46
C THR A 31 -29.70 -16.58 -2.85
N LEU A 32 -30.16 -17.67 -2.25
CA LEU A 32 -29.81 -19.03 -2.64
C LEU A 32 -31.03 -19.69 -3.28
N SER A 33 -30.82 -20.44 -4.35
CA SER A 33 -31.85 -21.20 -5.04
C SER A 33 -32.48 -22.25 -4.12
N PRO A 34 -33.78 -22.55 -4.30
CA PRO A 34 -34.44 -23.62 -3.56
C PRO A 34 -33.70 -24.97 -3.69
N ASP A 35 -33.21 -25.29 -4.89
CA ASP A 35 -32.47 -26.53 -5.17
C ASP A 35 -31.18 -26.63 -4.36
N PHE A 36 -30.40 -25.54 -4.33
CA PHE A 36 -29.19 -25.50 -3.51
C PHE A 36 -29.51 -25.60 -2.03
N CYS A 37 -30.55 -24.90 -1.55
CA CYS A 37 -30.98 -25.01 -0.15
C CYS A 37 -31.38 -26.44 0.23
N ALA A 38 -32.09 -27.15 -0.66
CA ALA A 38 -32.46 -28.54 -0.45
C ALA A 38 -31.24 -29.47 -0.46
N ALA A 39 -30.28 -29.27 -1.37
CA ALA A 39 -29.03 -30.02 -1.40
C ALA A 39 -28.18 -29.79 -0.14
N ALA A 40 -28.05 -28.53 0.30
CA ALA A 40 -27.35 -28.18 1.54
C ALA A 40 -27.99 -28.82 2.76
N ARG A 41 -29.33 -28.86 2.81
CA ARG A 41 -30.06 -29.54 3.88
C ARG A 41 -29.76 -31.05 3.90
N ARG A 42 -29.85 -31.74 2.76
CA ARG A 42 -29.52 -33.18 2.66
C ARG A 42 -28.08 -33.46 3.07
N TRP A 43 -27.15 -32.59 2.68
CA TRP A 43 -25.75 -32.72 3.06
C TRP A 43 -25.58 -32.59 4.59
N LEU A 44 -26.25 -31.62 5.23
CA LEU A 44 -26.28 -31.49 6.68
C LEU A 44 -26.96 -32.69 7.37
N GLU A 45 -28.03 -33.27 6.80
CA GLU A 45 -28.66 -34.49 7.33
C GLU A 45 -27.69 -35.67 7.40
N GLN A 46 -26.75 -35.76 6.47
CA GLN A 46 -25.76 -36.83 6.42
C GLN A 46 -24.51 -36.57 7.28
N HIS A 47 -24.13 -35.30 7.51
CA HIS A 47 -22.83 -34.94 8.11
C HIS A 47 -22.94 -34.16 9.43
N ASP A 48 -24.05 -33.47 9.69
CA ASP A 48 -24.27 -32.59 10.86
C ASP A 48 -25.76 -32.41 11.18
N ALA A 49 -26.45 -33.53 11.46
CA ALA A 49 -27.91 -33.56 11.59
C ALA A 49 -28.46 -32.64 12.70
N ASP A 50 -27.71 -32.46 13.79
CA ASP A 50 -28.11 -31.58 14.91
C ASP A 50 -28.08 -30.09 14.55
N ASN A 51 -27.47 -29.72 13.41
CA ASN A 51 -27.26 -28.34 13.00
C ASN A 51 -28.25 -27.86 11.93
N ILE A 52 -29.31 -28.62 11.69
CA ILE A 52 -30.34 -28.30 10.72
C ILE A 52 -31.38 -27.36 11.33
N PRO A 53 -31.67 -26.20 10.74
CA PRO A 53 -32.73 -25.32 11.22
C PRO A 53 -34.11 -25.92 10.92
N SER A 54 -35.10 -25.58 11.77
CA SER A 54 -36.49 -26.00 11.59
C SER A 54 -37.10 -25.50 10.28
N GLN A 55 -36.68 -24.32 9.82
CA GLN A 55 -37.07 -23.74 8.54
C GLN A 55 -35.84 -23.34 7.72
N THR A 56 -35.92 -23.51 6.40
CA THR A 56 -34.89 -23.07 5.46
C THR A 56 -34.67 -21.57 5.57
N ARG A 57 -33.41 -21.16 5.74
CA ARG A 57 -33.07 -19.74 5.90
C ARG A 57 -33.11 -19.03 4.55
N LYS A 58 -33.91 -17.98 4.48
CA LYS A 58 -33.96 -17.06 3.34
C LYS A 58 -33.30 -15.74 3.72
N PHE A 59 -32.46 -15.20 2.84
CA PHE A 59 -31.79 -13.93 3.02
C PHE A 59 -32.45 -12.88 2.14
N ARG A 60 -32.77 -11.72 2.73
CA ARG A 60 -33.42 -10.62 2.00
C ARG A 60 -32.40 -9.90 1.14
N ALA A 61 -32.65 -9.84 -0.17
CA ALA A 61 -31.88 -9.01 -1.09
C ALA A 61 -32.11 -7.52 -0.80
N LYS A 62 -31.14 -6.67 -1.14
CA LYS A 62 -31.31 -5.21 -1.08
C LYS A 62 -32.29 -4.76 -2.17
N ALA A 63 -33.09 -3.73 -1.87
CA ALA A 63 -33.94 -3.09 -2.86
C ALA A 63 -33.09 -2.50 -3.99
N GLY A 64 -33.42 -2.81 -5.24
CA GLY A 64 -32.67 -2.35 -6.42
C GLY A 64 -31.42 -3.17 -6.75
N ALA A 65 -31.21 -4.33 -6.11
CA ALA A 65 -30.20 -5.29 -6.57
C ALA A 65 -30.53 -5.79 -7.99
N GLN A 66 -29.52 -6.23 -8.74
CA GLN A 66 -29.74 -6.88 -10.03
C GLN A 66 -30.30 -8.30 -9.78
N GLU A 67 -31.62 -8.38 -9.53
CA GLU A 67 -32.36 -9.54 -8.98
C GLU A 67 -32.34 -10.82 -9.85
N ALA A 68 -31.70 -10.81 -11.02
CA ALA A 68 -31.57 -11.99 -11.87
C ALA A 68 -30.49 -12.98 -11.40
N HIS A 69 -29.66 -12.62 -10.42
CA HIS A 69 -28.49 -13.41 -10.03
C HIS A 69 -28.63 -14.06 -8.65
N GLU A 70 -27.94 -15.18 -8.48
CA GLU A 70 -27.82 -15.90 -7.20
C GLU A 70 -26.60 -15.41 -6.41
N ALA A 71 -26.53 -15.74 -5.13
CA ALA A 71 -25.35 -15.56 -4.30
C ALA A 71 -24.15 -16.37 -4.83
N ILE A 72 -22.93 -15.94 -4.45
CA ILE A 72 -21.70 -16.69 -4.71
C ILE A 72 -21.65 -17.92 -3.81
N ARG A 73 -21.79 -19.10 -4.40
CA ARG A 73 -21.84 -20.39 -3.69
C ARG A 73 -21.25 -21.50 -4.57
N PRO A 74 -20.95 -22.69 -4.01
CA PRO A 74 -20.61 -23.86 -4.80
C PRO A 74 -21.72 -24.21 -5.79
N THR A 75 -21.36 -24.69 -6.98
CA THR A 75 -22.33 -25.24 -7.94
C THR A 75 -23.02 -26.49 -7.38
N HIS A 76 -22.23 -27.38 -6.78
CA HIS A 76 -22.68 -28.60 -6.10
C HIS A 76 -22.16 -28.61 -4.66
N VAL A 77 -23.01 -29.02 -3.70
CA VAL A 77 -22.67 -29.03 -2.27
C VAL A 77 -21.72 -30.19 -1.94
N GLU A 78 -21.86 -31.30 -2.66
CA GLU A 78 -21.14 -32.56 -2.47
C GLU A 78 -19.64 -32.46 -2.80
N ASN A 79 -19.27 -31.42 -3.56
CA ASN A 79 -17.90 -31.05 -3.86
C ASN A 79 -17.30 -30.33 -2.63
N THR A 80 -17.05 -31.07 -1.56
CA THR A 80 -16.42 -30.48 -0.38
C THR A 80 -15.00 -30.01 -0.70
N PRO A 81 -14.43 -29.06 0.07
CA PRO A 81 -13.07 -28.55 -0.18
C PRO A 81 -11.99 -29.63 -0.28
N GLU A 82 -12.16 -30.77 0.41
CA GLU A 82 -11.24 -31.91 0.39
C GLU A 82 -11.33 -32.75 -0.90
N ARG A 83 -12.45 -32.66 -1.62
CA ARG A 83 -12.76 -33.49 -2.80
C ARG A 83 -12.38 -32.84 -4.13
N LEU A 84 -11.76 -31.66 -4.12
CA LEU A 84 -11.32 -30.94 -5.32
C LEU A 84 -9.78 -30.95 -5.44
N PRO A 85 -9.17 -32.03 -5.97
CA PRO A 85 -7.72 -32.19 -5.99
C PRO A 85 -6.98 -31.28 -6.98
N ASP A 86 -7.66 -30.80 -8.03
CA ASP A 86 -7.01 -30.11 -9.16
C ASP A 86 -7.02 -28.58 -9.05
N LEU A 87 -7.40 -28.03 -7.90
CA LEU A 87 -7.41 -26.59 -7.69
C LEU A 87 -6.03 -26.06 -7.28
N SER A 88 -5.65 -24.91 -7.86
CA SER A 88 -4.49 -24.17 -7.36
C SER A 88 -4.67 -23.78 -5.90
N VAL A 89 -3.57 -23.62 -5.15
CA VAL A 89 -3.59 -23.32 -3.70
C VAL A 89 -4.48 -22.11 -3.36
N ASP A 90 -4.47 -21.07 -4.19
CA ASP A 90 -5.34 -19.91 -3.98
C ASP A 90 -6.80 -20.23 -4.34
N SER A 91 -7.07 -20.97 -5.42
CA SER A 91 -8.44 -21.38 -5.78
C SER A 91 -9.07 -22.26 -4.70
N ALA A 92 -8.33 -23.23 -4.19
CA ALA A 92 -8.78 -24.09 -3.08
C ALA A 92 -9.11 -23.28 -1.83
N LYS A 93 -8.27 -22.30 -1.44
CA LYS A 93 -8.54 -21.41 -0.30
C LYS A 93 -9.79 -20.56 -0.48
N LEU A 94 -10.02 -20.03 -1.68
CA LEU A 94 -11.20 -19.22 -1.95
C LEU A 94 -12.46 -20.08 -1.98
N TYR A 95 -12.36 -21.26 -2.60
CA TYR A 95 -13.43 -22.24 -2.65
C TYR A 95 -13.85 -22.68 -1.24
N ASP A 96 -12.88 -23.07 -0.40
CA ASP A 96 -13.09 -23.41 1.01
C ASP A 96 -13.87 -22.30 1.75
N LEU A 97 -13.50 -21.04 1.54
CA LEU A 97 -14.19 -19.91 2.14
C LEU A 97 -15.63 -19.76 1.63
N ILE A 98 -15.86 -19.91 0.32
CA ILE A 98 -17.19 -19.80 -0.30
C ILE A 98 -18.08 -20.95 0.17
N TRP A 99 -17.58 -22.18 0.14
CA TRP A 99 -18.28 -23.39 0.54
C TRP A 99 -18.69 -23.32 2.01
N ASN A 100 -17.75 -23.03 2.92
CA ASN A 100 -18.03 -22.92 4.35
C ASN A 100 -19.04 -21.80 4.65
N ARG A 101 -18.97 -20.68 3.91
CA ARG A 101 -19.93 -19.58 4.08
C ARG A 101 -21.33 -19.98 3.62
N ALA A 102 -21.44 -20.69 2.51
CA ALA A 102 -22.72 -21.16 1.97
C ALA A 102 -23.39 -22.16 2.91
N ILE A 103 -22.65 -23.16 3.42
CA ILE A 103 -23.17 -24.15 4.36
C ILE A 103 -23.54 -23.51 5.71
N ALA A 104 -22.66 -22.68 6.28
CA ALA A 104 -22.95 -21.93 7.50
C ALA A 104 -24.25 -21.11 7.41
N SER A 105 -24.58 -20.60 6.21
CA SER A 105 -25.80 -19.83 6.00
C SER A 105 -27.08 -20.64 6.21
N GLN A 106 -27.02 -21.97 6.01
CA GLN A 106 -28.13 -22.91 6.15
C GLN A 106 -28.11 -23.70 7.47
N CYS A 107 -27.16 -23.42 8.37
CA CYS A 107 -27.08 -24.04 9.70
C CYS A 107 -27.97 -23.35 10.75
N ARG A 108 -28.15 -23.99 11.90
CA ARG A 108 -28.75 -23.39 13.11
C ARG A 108 -27.90 -22.21 13.64
N PRO A 109 -28.51 -21.28 14.39
CA PRO A 109 -27.75 -20.23 15.07
C PRO A 109 -26.84 -20.85 16.13
N ALA A 110 -25.73 -20.19 16.42
CA ALA A 110 -24.94 -20.52 17.60
C ALA A 110 -25.67 -20.06 18.86
N GLU A 111 -25.64 -20.87 19.92
CA GLU A 111 -26.20 -20.52 21.23
C GLU A 111 -25.04 -20.17 22.17
N LEU A 112 -25.21 -19.08 22.90
CA LEU A 112 -24.18 -18.48 23.74
C LEU A 112 -24.73 -18.24 25.14
N GLN A 113 -24.01 -18.72 26.16
CA GLN A 113 -24.23 -18.33 27.53
C GLN A 113 -23.33 -17.14 27.85
N LYS A 114 -23.93 -15.98 28.13
CA LYS A 114 -23.21 -14.76 28.52
C LYS A 114 -23.38 -14.55 30.01
N THR A 115 -22.25 -14.45 30.72
CA THR A 115 -22.23 -14.19 32.15
C THR A 115 -21.73 -12.77 32.38
N ARG A 116 -22.49 -11.98 33.14
CA ARG A 116 -22.09 -10.64 33.55
C ARG A 116 -22.07 -10.62 35.07
N VAL A 117 -20.91 -10.34 35.64
CA VAL A 117 -20.73 -10.21 37.08
C VAL A 117 -20.42 -8.75 37.37
N VAL A 118 -21.22 -8.15 38.24
CA VAL A 118 -20.97 -6.82 38.77
C VAL A 118 -20.63 -6.99 40.24
N THR A 119 -19.47 -6.49 40.65
CA THR A 119 -19.05 -6.50 42.06
C THR A 119 -18.91 -5.08 42.55
N GLN A 120 -19.12 -4.88 43.85
CA GLN A 120 -19.04 -3.57 44.48
C GLN A 120 -17.96 -3.61 45.58
N SER A 121 -17.14 -2.58 45.64
CA SER A 121 -16.17 -2.36 46.71
C SER A 121 -16.23 -0.90 47.12
N GLY A 122 -16.90 -0.60 48.23
CA GLY A 122 -17.27 0.77 48.59
C GLY A 122 -18.23 1.35 47.55
N ASP A 123 -17.90 2.51 46.99
CA ASP A 123 -18.69 3.17 45.95
C ASP A 123 -18.31 2.76 44.52
N ILE A 124 -17.32 1.89 44.35
CA ILE A 124 -16.79 1.50 43.04
C ILE A 124 -17.44 0.20 42.58
N PHE A 125 -17.98 0.22 41.36
CA PHE A 125 -18.48 -0.95 40.66
C PHE A 125 -17.45 -1.50 39.68
N TRP A 126 -17.22 -2.79 39.73
CA TRP A 126 -16.36 -3.54 38.81
C TRP A 126 -17.22 -4.47 37.96
N GLU A 127 -16.83 -4.68 36.71
CA GLU A 127 -17.57 -5.54 35.79
C GLU A 127 -16.65 -6.60 35.17
N ALA A 128 -17.07 -7.85 35.25
CA ALA A 128 -16.49 -8.96 34.49
C ALA A 128 -17.53 -9.51 33.52
N ARG A 129 -17.11 -9.80 32.29
CA ARG A 129 -17.94 -10.42 31.25
C ARG A 129 -17.33 -11.73 30.80
N GLY A 130 -18.12 -12.78 30.85
CA GLY A 130 -17.85 -14.09 30.29
C GLY A 130 -18.79 -14.42 29.15
N GLN A 131 -18.35 -15.29 28.26
CA GLN A 131 -19.17 -15.84 27.19
C GLN A 131 -18.69 -17.25 26.91
N VAL A 132 -19.60 -18.20 26.81
CA VAL A 132 -19.33 -19.59 26.47
C VAL A 132 -20.27 -20.02 25.35
N VAL A 133 -19.75 -20.70 24.33
CA VAL A 133 -20.57 -21.30 23.27
C VAL A 133 -21.20 -22.59 23.79
N THR A 134 -22.52 -22.60 24.00
CA THR A 134 -23.25 -23.80 24.43
C THR A 134 -23.62 -24.69 23.26
N PHE A 135 -23.86 -24.09 22.09
CA PHE A 135 -24.08 -24.80 20.84
C PHE A 135 -23.40 -24.06 19.68
N ALA A 136 -22.50 -24.73 18.97
CA ALA A 136 -21.70 -24.09 17.93
C ALA A 136 -22.53 -23.63 16.72
N GLY A 137 -23.59 -24.35 16.36
CA GLY A 137 -24.40 -24.04 15.18
C GLY A 137 -23.57 -23.78 13.92
N TYR A 138 -23.88 -22.69 13.21
CA TYR A 138 -23.14 -22.26 12.01
C TYR A 138 -21.63 -22.06 12.21
N THR A 139 -21.16 -21.87 13.45
CA THR A 139 -19.74 -21.57 13.72
C THR A 139 -18.83 -22.77 13.53
N ARG A 140 -19.38 -23.99 13.43
CA ARG A 140 -18.65 -25.20 12.98
C ARG A 140 -17.99 -24.99 11.61
N TYR A 141 -18.69 -24.31 10.70
CA TYR A 141 -18.21 -24.00 9.34
C TYR A 141 -17.68 -22.56 9.22
N TRP A 142 -18.29 -21.60 9.93
CA TRP A 142 -17.88 -20.20 9.87
C TRP A 142 -17.70 -19.59 11.25
N ASN A 143 -16.60 -19.94 11.93
CA ASN A 143 -16.31 -19.34 13.23
C ASN A 143 -15.90 -17.86 13.07
N ASN A 144 -16.69 -16.99 13.69
CA ASN A 144 -16.46 -15.55 13.80
C ASN A 144 -16.72 -15.04 15.23
N LEU A 145 -16.82 -15.94 16.21
CA LEU A 145 -17.02 -15.62 17.62
C LEU A 145 -15.67 -15.49 18.33
N SER A 146 -15.64 -14.73 19.42
CA SER A 146 -14.49 -14.69 20.33
C SER A 146 -14.34 -16.03 21.04
N ALA A 147 -13.12 -16.33 21.48
CA ALA A 147 -12.86 -17.49 22.33
C ALA A 147 -13.68 -17.43 23.63
N ASP A 148 -14.00 -18.60 24.16
CA ASP A 148 -14.77 -18.72 25.39
C ASP A 148 -14.02 -18.09 26.56
N THR A 149 -14.77 -17.34 27.36
CA THR A 149 -14.31 -16.70 28.59
C THR A 149 -15.20 -17.21 29.71
N HIS A 150 -14.70 -18.19 30.47
CA HIS A 150 -15.41 -18.74 31.61
C HIS A 150 -15.24 -17.83 32.82
N LEU A 151 -16.36 -17.51 33.47
CA LEU A 151 -16.35 -16.93 34.79
C LEU A 151 -16.68 -18.03 35.82
N PRO A 152 -16.09 -17.97 37.03
CA PRO A 152 -16.43 -18.93 38.07
C PRO A 152 -17.92 -18.82 38.43
N PRO A 153 -18.55 -19.92 38.88
CA PRO A 153 -19.89 -19.85 39.46
C PRO A 153 -19.83 -18.96 40.70
N LEU A 154 -20.72 -17.97 40.76
CA LEU A 154 -20.83 -17.02 41.87
C LEU A 154 -22.29 -16.95 42.30
N GLN A 155 -22.50 -16.69 43.59
CA GLN A 155 -23.83 -16.41 44.14
C GLN A 155 -24.00 -14.91 44.40
N GLU A 156 -25.24 -14.43 44.33
CA GLU A 156 -25.55 -13.06 44.73
C GLU A 156 -25.24 -12.86 46.22
N GLY A 157 -24.59 -11.74 46.55
CA GLY A 157 -24.13 -11.46 47.91
C GLY A 157 -22.87 -12.22 48.34
N GLN A 158 -22.24 -13.00 47.47
CA GLN A 158 -20.99 -13.69 47.79
C GLN A 158 -19.84 -12.70 48.00
N ASP A 159 -19.17 -12.80 49.16
CA ASP A 159 -17.95 -12.03 49.44
C ASP A 159 -16.79 -12.46 48.55
N LEU A 160 -16.05 -11.48 48.02
CA LEU A 160 -14.89 -11.69 47.16
C LEU A 160 -13.65 -11.02 47.76
N THR A 161 -12.55 -11.77 47.84
CA THR A 161 -11.26 -11.23 48.29
C THR A 161 -10.47 -10.66 47.11
N LEU A 162 -10.15 -9.36 47.17
CA LEU A 162 -9.26 -8.72 46.21
C LEU A 162 -7.85 -9.34 46.29
N LYS A 163 -7.41 -9.99 45.21
CA LYS A 163 -6.03 -10.52 45.11
C LYS A 163 -5.05 -9.50 44.53
N LYS A 164 -5.48 -8.71 43.55
CA LYS A 164 -4.65 -7.74 42.85
C LYS A 164 -5.50 -6.65 42.22
N ALA A 165 -5.06 -5.41 42.30
CA ALA A 165 -5.62 -4.28 41.57
C ALA A 165 -4.48 -3.62 40.77
N ASP A 166 -4.66 -3.49 39.46
CA ASP A 166 -3.73 -2.82 38.57
C ASP A 166 -4.45 -1.70 37.82
N SER A 167 -3.70 -0.70 37.38
CA SER A 167 -4.20 0.34 36.48
C SER A 167 -3.46 0.28 35.16
N GLU A 168 -4.19 0.36 34.05
CA GLU A 168 -3.61 0.47 32.72
C GLU A 168 -3.93 1.85 32.12
N LYS A 169 -2.89 2.63 31.78
CA LYS A 169 -3.08 3.89 31.07
C LYS A 169 -3.37 3.59 29.59
N LYS A 170 -4.54 4.02 29.11
CA LYS A 170 -4.96 3.88 27.70
C LYS A 170 -4.97 5.22 26.99
N GLN A 171 -4.82 5.19 25.66
CA GLN A 171 -4.93 6.36 24.80
C GLN A 171 -5.89 6.06 23.64
N THR A 172 -6.73 7.04 23.31
CA THR A 172 -7.63 6.95 22.15
C THR A 172 -6.82 6.82 20.87
N GLN A 173 -7.21 5.87 20.03
CA GLN A 173 -6.61 5.69 18.72
C GLN A 173 -7.42 6.46 17.67
N PRO A 174 -6.76 7.05 16.65
CA PRO A 174 -7.48 7.65 15.54
C PRO A 174 -8.24 6.58 14.75
N SER A 175 -9.25 7.01 13.99
CA SER A 175 -9.99 6.14 13.10
C SER A 175 -9.06 5.36 12.17
N PRO A 176 -9.23 4.03 12.05
CA PRO A 176 -8.34 3.22 11.23
C PRO A 176 -8.51 3.57 9.75
N ARG A 177 -7.39 3.62 9.02
CA ARG A 177 -7.41 3.73 7.56
C ARG A 177 -8.14 2.54 6.91
N TYR A 178 -8.67 2.78 5.72
CA TYR A 178 -9.35 1.75 4.93
C TYR A 178 -8.37 0.71 4.40
N THR A 179 -8.76 -0.56 4.47
CA THR A 179 -8.21 -1.60 3.59
C THR A 179 -9.05 -1.65 2.31
N GLU A 180 -8.56 -2.31 1.25
CA GLU A 180 -9.36 -2.44 0.01
C GLU A 180 -10.76 -3.02 0.28
N PRO A 181 -10.93 -4.13 1.04
CA PRO A 181 -12.27 -4.66 1.32
C PRO A 181 -13.14 -3.70 2.14
N LYS A 182 -12.53 -2.89 3.03
CA LYS A 182 -13.28 -1.93 3.83
C LYS A 182 -13.74 -0.73 3.00
N LEU A 183 -12.95 -0.34 2.00
CA LEU A 183 -13.35 0.66 1.01
C LEU A 183 -14.48 0.13 0.12
N VAL A 184 -14.39 -1.11 -0.37
CA VAL A 184 -15.51 -1.74 -1.11
C VAL A 184 -16.79 -1.74 -0.28
N GLN A 185 -16.73 -2.16 0.98
CA GLN A 185 -17.88 -2.15 1.88
C GLN A 185 -18.47 -0.73 2.08
N LEU A 186 -17.62 0.30 2.10
CA LEU A 186 -18.08 1.68 2.22
C LEU A 186 -18.74 2.16 0.92
N MET A 187 -18.14 1.88 -0.23
CA MET A 187 -18.68 2.19 -1.55
C MET A 187 -20.06 1.56 -1.73
N GLU A 188 -20.19 0.26 -1.44
CA GLU A 188 -21.46 -0.47 -1.48
C GLU A 188 -22.52 0.15 -0.56
N ARG A 189 -22.14 0.51 0.68
CA ARG A 189 -23.06 1.17 1.62
C ARG A 189 -23.53 2.54 1.13
N LYS A 190 -22.65 3.25 0.42
CA LYS A 190 -22.93 4.57 -0.16
C LYS A 190 -23.61 4.51 -1.52
N GLY A 191 -23.87 3.31 -2.07
CA GLY A 191 -24.47 3.15 -3.40
C GLY A 191 -23.55 3.50 -4.56
N ILE A 192 -22.24 3.64 -4.30
CA ILE A 192 -21.23 4.00 -5.29
C ILE A 192 -20.62 2.72 -5.86
N GLY A 193 -20.63 2.58 -7.19
CA GLY A 193 -20.12 1.39 -7.87
C GLY A 193 -21.04 0.18 -7.76
N ARG A 194 -20.69 -0.87 -8.50
CA ARG A 194 -21.40 -2.14 -8.65
C ARG A 194 -20.41 -3.30 -8.51
N PRO A 195 -20.86 -4.56 -8.34
CA PRO A 195 -19.96 -5.72 -8.27
C PRO A 195 -18.91 -5.78 -9.39
N SER A 196 -19.25 -5.27 -10.57
CA SER A 196 -18.37 -5.16 -11.74
C SER A 196 -17.30 -4.05 -11.63
N THR A 197 -17.50 -3.02 -10.80
CA THR A 197 -16.64 -1.82 -10.78
C THR A 197 -15.83 -1.66 -9.49
N TYR A 198 -16.13 -2.38 -8.39
CA TYR A 198 -15.38 -2.25 -7.13
C TYR A 198 -13.87 -2.47 -7.26
N ALA A 199 -13.45 -3.64 -7.78
CA ALA A 199 -12.04 -3.95 -7.93
C ALA A 199 -11.34 -3.07 -8.98
N PRO A 200 -11.93 -2.82 -10.17
CA PRO A 200 -11.38 -1.87 -11.14
C PRO A 200 -11.18 -0.45 -10.57
N THR A 201 -12.15 0.10 -9.84
CA THR A 201 -12.03 1.45 -9.25
C THR A 201 -10.85 1.55 -8.30
N ILE A 202 -10.71 0.60 -7.37
CA ILE A 202 -9.57 0.57 -6.43
C ILE A 202 -8.24 0.40 -7.17
N ARG A 203 -8.22 -0.44 -8.22
CA ARG A 203 -7.05 -0.60 -9.08
C ARG A 203 -6.69 0.71 -9.78
N THR A 204 -7.65 1.40 -10.40
CA THR A 204 -7.41 2.68 -11.09
C THR A 204 -6.87 3.75 -10.14
N LEU A 205 -7.38 3.83 -8.91
CA LEU A 205 -6.87 4.78 -7.92
C LEU A 205 -5.38 4.53 -7.59
N LYS A 206 -4.96 3.26 -7.54
CA LYS A 206 -3.55 2.87 -7.33
C LYS A 206 -2.70 3.07 -8.58
N ASP A 207 -3.17 2.61 -9.74
CA ASP A 207 -2.45 2.69 -11.01
C ASP A 207 -2.19 4.16 -11.42
N ARG A 208 -3.07 5.08 -11.02
CA ARG A 208 -2.92 6.54 -11.21
C ARG A 208 -2.19 7.25 -10.06
N ASN A 209 -1.64 6.52 -9.09
CA ASN A 209 -0.89 7.07 -7.97
C ASN A 209 -1.67 8.09 -7.12
N TYR A 210 -2.99 7.93 -6.98
CA TYR A 210 -3.80 8.74 -6.05
C TYR A 210 -3.82 8.15 -4.64
N VAL A 211 -3.73 6.83 -4.56
CA VAL A 211 -3.62 6.09 -3.29
C VAL A 211 -2.56 5.00 -3.42
N ASP A 212 -1.85 4.75 -2.33
CA ASP A 212 -0.86 3.68 -2.23
C ASP A 212 -1.24 2.67 -1.16
N LEU A 213 -0.80 1.43 -1.36
CA LEU A 213 -0.91 0.39 -0.35
C LEU A 213 0.30 0.47 0.60
N GLY A 214 0.06 0.91 1.83
CA GLY A 214 1.09 1.00 2.85
C GLY A 214 1.62 -0.36 3.27
N LYS A 215 2.74 -0.37 4.00
CA LYS A 215 3.32 -1.60 4.59
C LYS A 215 2.34 -2.34 5.50
N ASP A 216 1.38 -1.62 6.08
CA ASP A 216 0.29 -2.12 6.91
C ASP A 216 -0.90 -2.69 6.11
N LYS A 217 -0.79 -2.77 4.78
CA LYS A 217 -1.85 -3.19 3.85
C LYS A 217 -3.11 -2.31 3.92
N LYS A 218 -2.97 -1.06 4.33
CA LYS A 218 -4.04 -0.04 4.30
C LYS A 218 -3.79 0.95 3.17
N LEU A 219 -4.84 1.60 2.71
CA LEU A 219 -4.80 2.63 1.68
C LEU A 219 -4.36 3.96 2.31
N HIS A 220 -3.31 4.55 1.75
CA HIS A 220 -2.81 5.87 2.11
C HIS A 220 -2.99 6.80 0.91
N PRO A 221 -3.61 7.98 1.08
CA PRO A 221 -3.66 8.94 -0.01
C PRO A 221 -2.24 9.44 -0.29
N THR A 222 -1.89 9.57 -1.57
CA THR A 222 -0.63 10.20 -1.97
C THR A 222 -0.79 11.72 -1.93
N GLN A 223 0.33 12.44 -2.02
CA GLN A 223 0.29 13.90 -2.16
C GLN A 223 -0.53 14.32 -3.40
N LEU A 224 -0.32 13.61 -4.53
CA LEU A 224 -1.10 13.82 -5.76
C LEU A 224 -2.60 13.60 -5.54
N GLY A 225 -2.97 12.52 -4.84
CA GLY A 225 -4.37 12.24 -4.51
C GLY A 225 -5.03 13.34 -3.69
N LEU A 226 -4.32 13.86 -2.68
CA LEU A 226 -4.81 14.96 -1.85
C LEU A 226 -4.93 16.27 -2.64
N GLU A 227 -3.96 16.60 -3.49
CA GLU A 227 -4.00 17.80 -4.31
C GLU A 227 -5.15 17.76 -5.32
N VAL A 228 -5.38 16.60 -5.95
CA VAL A 228 -6.50 16.42 -6.89
C VAL A 228 -7.85 16.47 -6.16
N ASP A 229 -7.97 15.86 -4.99
CA ASP A 229 -9.19 15.95 -4.17
C ASP A 229 -9.49 17.40 -3.76
N LEU A 230 -8.49 18.13 -3.26
CA LEU A 230 -8.63 19.54 -2.89
C LEU A 230 -9.00 20.43 -4.09
N PHE A 231 -8.40 20.17 -5.25
CA PHE A 231 -8.71 20.87 -6.49
C PHE A 231 -10.17 20.60 -6.90
N LEU A 232 -10.57 19.33 -7.01
CA LEU A 232 -11.93 18.94 -7.43
C LEU A 232 -13.00 19.47 -6.48
N ARG A 233 -12.74 19.53 -5.16
CA ARG A 233 -13.67 20.15 -4.19
C ARG A 233 -13.96 21.62 -4.48
N GLN A 234 -13.01 22.34 -5.07
CA GLN A 234 -13.20 23.75 -5.38
C GLN A 234 -13.92 23.94 -6.72
N VAL A 235 -13.57 23.15 -7.73
CA VAL A 235 -14.04 23.38 -9.11
C VAL A 235 -15.28 22.55 -9.49
N LEU A 236 -15.46 21.37 -8.90
CA LEU A 236 -16.54 20.42 -9.20
C LEU A 236 -17.02 19.71 -7.91
N PRO A 237 -17.51 20.45 -6.89
CA PRO A 237 -17.85 19.88 -5.57
C PRO A 237 -18.95 18.82 -5.62
N ASP A 238 -19.90 18.96 -6.55
CA ASP A 238 -21.04 18.04 -6.69
C ASP A 238 -20.58 16.62 -7.09
N LEU A 239 -19.58 16.51 -7.97
CA LEU A 239 -19.03 15.22 -8.40
C LEU A 239 -18.38 14.43 -7.26
N LEU A 240 -17.99 15.11 -6.17
CA LEU A 240 -17.41 14.47 -5.00
C LEU A 240 -18.45 14.08 -3.94
N GLN A 241 -19.72 14.49 -4.11
CA GLN A 241 -20.77 14.08 -3.19
C GLN A 241 -21.14 12.62 -3.44
N PRO A 242 -21.07 11.74 -2.41
CA PRO A 242 -21.44 10.34 -2.55
C PRO A 242 -22.84 10.14 -3.14
N GLU A 243 -23.79 10.98 -2.74
CA GLU A 243 -25.19 10.92 -3.11
C GLU A 243 -25.40 11.26 -4.59
N PHE A 244 -24.60 12.19 -5.15
CA PHE A 244 -24.61 12.50 -6.59
C PHE A 244 -24.17 11.28 -7.41
N THR A 245 -23.05 10.66 -7.02
CA THR A 245 -22.51 9.48 -7.71
C THR A 245 -23.46 8.29 -7.59
N ALA A 246 -24.04 8.07 -6.42
CA ALA A 246 -25.01 7.00 -6.20
C ALA A 246 -26.27 7.18 -7.05
N LYS A 247 -26.76 8.41 -7.21
CA LYS A 247 -27.90 8.73 -8.08
C LYS A 247 -27.58 8.40 -9.54
N MET A 248 -26.39 8.76 -10.03
CA MET A 248 -25.96 8.43 -11.39
C MET A 248 -25.95 6.91 -11.62
N GLU A 249 -25.45 6.14 -10.66
CA GLU A 249 -25.47 4.67 -10.73
C GLU A 249 -26.90 4.10 -10.73
N ALA A 250 -27.80 4.64 -9.92
CA ALA A 250 -29.21 4.22 -9.91
C ALA A 250 -29.92 4.51 -11.24
N THR A 251 -29.63 5.65 -11.87
CA THR A 251 -30.16 5.98 -13.20
C THR A 251 -29.62 5.03 -14.28
N LEU A 252 -28.36 4.59 -14.19
CA LEU A 252 -27.83 3.56 -15.09
C LEU A 252 -28.57 2.22 -14.93
N ASP A 253 -28.98 1.86 -13.71
CA ASP A 253 -29.82 0.68 -13.48
C ASP A 253 -31.24 0.85 -14.04
N GLU A 254 -31.83 2.06 -13.96
CA GLU A 254 -33.13 2.36 -14.58
C GLU A 254 -33.08 2.25 -16.10
N ILE A 255 -31.99 2.72 -16.71
CA ILE A 255 -31.71 2.55 -18.15
C ILE A 255 -31.60 1.07 -18.51
N ALA A 256 -30.82 0.30 -17.74
CA ALA A 256 -30.66 -1.14 -17.98
C ALA A 256 -31.99 -1.91 -17.83
N ALA A 257 -32.90 -1.43 -16.98
CA ALA A 257 -34.25 -1.96 -16.81
C ALA A 257 -35.26 -1.46 -17.87
N GLY A 258 -34.84 -0.63 -18.83
CA GLY A 258 -35.70 -0.07 -19.87
C GLY A 258 -36.66 1.02 -19.39
N LYS A 259 -36.46 1.57 -18.19
CA LYS A 259 -37.31 2.61 -17.60
C LYS A 259 -36.95 4.03 -18.06
N GLN A 260 -35.74 4.19 -18.60
CA GLN A 260 -35.23 5.47 -19.09
C GLN A 260 -34.42 5.27 -20.37
N ASP A 261 -34.58 6.18 -21.32
CA ASP A 261 -33.79 6.20 -22.55
C ASP A 261 -32.38 6.74 -22.28
N TRP A 262 -31.37 5.99 -22.72
CA TRP A 262 -29.97 6.28 -22.42
C TRP A 262 -29.43 7.49 -23.19
N GLU A 263 -29.85 7.68 -24.45
CA GLU A 263 -29.43 8.82 -25.27
C GLU A 263 -30.00 10.12 -24.72
N CYS A 264 -31.29 10.11 -24.39
CA CYS A 264 -31.98 11.20 -23.73
C CYS A 264 -31.28 11.55 -22.42
N TYR A 265 -31.01 10.57 -21.56
CA TYR A 265 -30.29 10.80 -20.31
C TYR A 265 -28.92 11.45 -20.53
N LEU A 266 -28.09 10.91 -21.42
CA LEU A 266 -26.75 11.45 -21.67
C LEU A 266 -26.78 12.87 -22.23
N ASN A 267 -27.70 13.15 -23.16
CA ASN A 267 -27.87 14.48 -23.73
C ASN A 267 -28.29 15.51 -22.68
N HIS A 268 -29.26 15.17 -21.83
CA HIS A 268 -29.69 16.03 -20.72
C HIS A 268 -28.59 16.20 -19.68
N TRP A 269 -27.92 15.11 -19.26
CA TRP A 269 -26.83 15.17 -18.30
C TRP A 269 -25.66 16.04 -18.80
N TYR A 270 -25.32 15.94 -20.08
CA TYR A 270 -24.29 16.77 -20.68
C TYR A 270 -24.71 18.25 -20.77
N ARG A 271 -25.88 18.53 -21.35
CA ARG A 271 -26.36 19.90 -21.60
C ARG A 271 -26.70 20.64 -20.32
N ASP A 272 -27.40 19.98 -19.41
CA ASP A 272 -28.03 20.63 -18.26
C ASP A 272 -27.09 20.64 -17.03
N TYR A 273 -26.12 19.72 -16.96
CA TYR A 273 -25.16 19.63 -15.86
C TYR A 273 -23.69 19.78 -16.30
N LEU A 274 -23.15 18.82 -17.07
CA LEU A 274 -21.69 18.71 -17.24
C LEU A 274 -21.10 19.91 -17.98
N SER A 275 -21.72 20.37 -19.07
CA SER A 275 -21.22 21.49 -19.87
C SER A 275 -21.22 22.82 -19.09
N PRO A 276 -22.31 23.21 -18.39
CA PRO A 276 -22.29 24.35 -17.47
C PRO A 276 -21.24 24.21 -16.37
N ALA A 277 -21.15 23.05 -15.71
CA ALA A 277 -20.21 22.80 -14.63
C ALA A 277 -18.75 22.93 -15.09
N LEU A 278 -18.41 22.39 -16.28
CA LEU A 278 -17.08 22.52 -16.86
C LEU A 278 -16.75 23.97 -17.26
N THR A 279 -17.74 24.73 -17.72
CA THR A 279 -17.57 26.15 -18.06
C THR A 279 -17.23 26.96 -16.81
N GLN A 280 -17.97 26.74 -15.73
CA GLN A 280 -17.71 27.36 -14.42
C GLN A 280 -16.34 26.93 -13.86
N ALA A 281 -16.03 25.63 -13.91
CA ALA A 281 -14.76 25.10 -13.46
C ALA A 281 -13.57 25.77 -14.20
N LYS A 282 -13.66 25.91 -15.54
CA LYS A 282 -12.62 26.59 -16.34
C LYS A 282 -12.38 28.04 -15.92
N GLN A 283 -13.43 28.78 -15.54
CA GLN A 283 -13.31 30.15 -15.04
C GLN A 283 -12.67 30.21 -13.64
N GLN A 284 -12.89 29.17 -12.82
CA GLN A 284 -12.31 29.09 -11.48
C GLN A 284 -10.85 28.63 -11.49
N VAL A 285 -10.44 27.82 -12.49
CA VAL A 285 -9.05 27.34 -12.63
C VAL A 285 -8.05 28.50 -12.70
N SER A 286 -8.38 29.61 -13.38
CA SER A 286 -7.47 30.78 -13.45
C SER A 286 -7.24 31.45 -12.09
N ASN A 287 -8.15 31.24 -11.13
CA ASN A 287 -8.07 31.77 -9.78
C ASN A 287 -7.59 30.73 -8.75
N TYR A 288 -7.35 29.48 -9.18
CA TYR A 288 -6.91 28.42 -8.29
C TYR A 288 -5.47 28.68 -7.85
N ARG A 289 -5.29 28.99 -6.56
CA ARG A 289 -4.00 28.87 -5.89
C ARG A 289 -3.93 27.51 -5.23
N SER A 290 -2.90 26.75 -5.57
CA SER A 290 -2.60 25.54 -4.81
C SER A 290 -2.46 25.92 -3.34
N PRO A 291 -3.11 25.18 -2.42
CA PRO A 291 -2.82 25.35 -1.01
C PRO A 291 -1.34 25.00 -0.82
N SER A 292 -0.52 26.02 -0.59
CA SER A 292 0.85 25.85 -0.13
C SER A 292 0.81 24.90 1.05
N THR A 293 1.58 23.81 0.94
CA THR A 293 1.86 22.78 1.97
C THR A 293 1.37 23.19 3.35
N LEU A 294 0.29 22.54 3.81
CA LEU A 294 -0.19 22.63 5.19
C LEU A 294 0.94 22.14 6.12
N THR A 295 1.77 23.07 6.58
CA THR A 295 2.48 22.92 7.84
C THR A 295 1.41 22.94 8.92
N HIS A 296 1.28 21.83 9.65
CA HIS A 296 0.41 21.75 10.82
C HIS A 296 0.84 22.79 11.86
N SER A 297 0.18 23.94 11.88
CA SER A 297 0.11 24.78 13.08
C SER A 297 -1.18 24.42 13.81
N ALA A 298 -1.03 24.02 15.07
CA ALA A 298 -2.12 23.72 15.97
C ALA A 298 -3.03 24.93 16.17
N ALA A 299 -4.32 24.65 16.35
CA ALA A 299 -5.37 25.60 16.64
C ALA A 299 -5.14 26.32 17.97
N SER A 300 -5.39 27.64 17.99
CA SER A 300 -5.82 28.36 19.18
C SER A 300 -7.06 29.21 18.85
N SER A 301 -8.01 29.13 19.76
CA SER A 301 -9.34 29.77 19.77
C SER A 301 -9.27 31.32 19.90
N PRO A 302 -10.41 32.03 19.75
CA PRO A 302 -10.44 33.37 19.17
C PRO A 302 -10.46 34.50 20.20
N GLU A 303 -9.95 35.68 19.84
CA GLU A 303 -10.32 36.93 20.52
C GLU A 303 -10.23 38.20 19.63
N LYS A 304 -11.39 38.88 19.62
CA LYS A 304 -11.75 40.30 19.46
C LYS A 304 -10.85 41.30 18.69
N SER A 305 -11.53 41.92 17.69
CA SER A 305 -11.60 43.34 17.30
C SER A 305 -10.38 44.24 17.47
N THR A 306 -9.98 44.92 16.39
CA THR A 306 -10.23 46.36 16.23
C THR A 306 -9.93 46.83 14.80
N GLN A 307 -10.73 47.80 14.37
CA GLN A 307 -10.63 48.53 13.11
C GLN A 307 -9.33 49.36 13.03
N LYS A 308 -8.75 49.48 11.84
CA LYS A 308 -8.52 50.80 11.23
C LYS A 308 -8.09 50.69 9.76
N ALA A 309 -8.74 51.53 8.96
CA ALA A 309 -8.44 51.79 7.57
C ALA A 309 -7.06 52.44 7.39
N SER A 310 -6.42 52.23 6.23
CA SER A 310 -6.04 53.35 5.36
C SER A 310 -5.37 52.90 4.06
N LYS A 311 -5.74 53.66 3.03
CA LYS A 311 -5.20 53.85 1.67
C LYS A 311 -3.71 53.48 1.48
N GLN A 312 -3.40 52.98 0.28
CA GLN A 312 -2.35 53.52 -0.61
C GLN A 312 -2.49 52.86 -2.01
N THR A 313 -2.90 53.63 -3.02
CA THR A 313 -2.07 54.18 -4.12
C THR A 313 -1.38 53.19 -5.05
N ARG A 314 -1.71 53.35 -6.33
CA ARG A 314 -0.96 52.90 -7.52
C ARG A 314 0.52 53.25 -7.44
N SER A 315 1.35 52.30 -7.87
CA SER A 315 2.56 52.61 -8.65
C SER A 315 2.80 51.51 -9.70
N ARG A 316 3.24 51.97 -10.87
CA ARG A 316 3.49 51.26 -12.12
C ARG A 316 5.00 51.27 -12.35
N LYS A 317 5.52 50.30 -13.13
CA LYS A 317 6.92 50.06 -13.59
C LYS A 317 7.62 48.96 -12.77
N THR A 318 8.42 48.03 -13.31
CA THR A 318 8.94 47.76 -14.67
C THR A 318 9.52 46.34 -14.67
N LYS A 319 9.59 45.72 -15.85
CA LYS A 319 10.36 44.48 -16.12
C LYS A 319 11.84 44.66 -15.75
N SER A 320 12.41 43.69 -15.04
CA SER A 320 13.81 43.26 -15.19
C SER A 320 13.97 41.82 -14.72
N GLU A 321 14.66 41.02 -15.52
CA GLU A 321 15.12 39.66 -15.21
C GLU A 321 15.90 39.62 -13.88
N SER A 322 15.71 38.58 -13.06
CA SER A 322 16.64 38.31 -11.96
C SER A 322 16.88 36.81 -11.76
N LYS A 323 18.17 36.50 -11.80
CA LYS A 323 18.83 35.25 -11.46
C LYS A 323 18.48 34.84 -10.03
N THR A 324 18.43 33.52 -9.79
CA THR A 324 18.36 32.89 -8.46
C THR A 324 19.34 33.53 -7.48
N ALA A 325 18.85 34.39 -6.59
CA ALA A 325 19.65 35.05 -5.56
C ALA A 325 19.71 34.17 -4.30
N ALA A 326 20.94 33.86 -3.87
CA ALA A 326 21.18 33.24 -2.57
C ALA A 326 20.86 34.24 -1.45
N SER A 327 20.16 33.80 -0.40
CA SER A 327 19.79 34.65 0.74
C SER A 327 20.76 34.42 1.92
N PRO A 328 21.15 35.45 2.68
CA PRO A 328 22.12 35.29 3.77
C PRO A 328 21.55 34.42 4.90
N SER A 329 22.36 33.54 5.46
CA SER A 329 22.02 32.75 6.66
C SER A 329 22.78 33.28 7.88
N SER A 330 22.19 33.14 9.06
CA SER A 330 22.83 33.44 10.35
C SER A 330 23.80 32.36 10.82
N ILE A 331 24.10 31.36 9.98
CA ILE A 331 24.95 30.22 10.31
C ILE A 331 26.35 30.47 9.74
N ALA A 332 27.35 30.44 10.62
CA ALA A 332 28.75 30.59 10.26
C ALA A 332 29.34 29.27 9.73
N CYS A 333 30.29 29.39 8.81
CA CYS A 333 30.98 28.26 8.22
C CYS A 333 31.94 27.62 9.24
N PRO A 334 31.81 26.33 9.58
CA PRO A 334 32.65 25.68 10.59
C PRO A 334 34.14 25.53 10.20
N LYS A 335 34.53 25.95 9.00
CA LYS A 335 35.93 25.94 8.54
C LYS A 335 36.61 27.31 8.54
N CYS A 336 35.85 28.41 8.49
CA CYS A 336 36.41 29.76 8.37
C CYS A 336 35.60 30.85 9.09
N ASP A 337 34.59 30.47 9.85
CA ASP A 337 33.67 31.29 10.65
C ASP A 337 32.96 32.44 9.92
N ARG A 338 32.95 32.41 8.58
CA ARG A 338 32.22 33.39 7.75
C ARG A 338 30.74 33.00 7.57
N PRO A 339 29.83 33.97 7.45
CA PRO A 339 28.41 33.70 7.24
C PRO A 339 28.18 32.92 5.94
N MET A 340 27.32 31.91 5.99
CA MET A 340 26.96 31.10 4.82
C MET A 340 25.71 31.62 4.12
N SER A 341 25.57 31.33 2.84
CA SER A 341 24.41 31.70 2.03
C SER A 341 23.51 30.50 1.77
N LYS A 342 22.19 30.70 1.87
CA LYS A 342 21.17 29.72 1.50
C LYS A 342 21.06 29.64 -0.01
N VAL A 343 21.35 28.47 -0.56
CA VAL A 343 21.24 28.19 -1.99
C VAL A 343 20.03 27.27 -2.21
N PRO A 344 18.98 27.73 -2.90
CA PRO A 344 17.81 26.91 -3.22
C PRO A 344 18.19 25.68 -4.04
N SER A 345 17.55 24.54 -3.77
CA SER A 345 17.75 23.31 -4.53
C SER A 345 16.45 22.54 -4.71
N THR A 346 16.20 22.09 -5.94
CA THR A 346 15.04 21.28 -6.31
C THR A 346 15.30 19.77 -6.20
N SER A 347 16.45 19.37 -5.65
CA SER A 347 16.83 17.96 -5.55
C SER A 347 16.01 17.23 -4.50
N SER A 348 15.30 16.18 -4.90
CA SER A 348 14.52 15.30 -4.01
C SER A 348 15.37 14.50 -3.01
N LYS A 349 16.70 14.63 -3.06
CA LYS A 349 17.65 13.98 -2.14
C LYS A 349 17.97 14.82 -0.90
N LEU A 350 17.54 16.09 -0.86
CA LEU A 350 17.73 16.97 0.28
C LEU A 350 16.51 16.94 1.19
N ALA A 351 16.74 16.97 2.51
CA ALA A 351 15.67 17.07 3.50
C ALA A 351 15.03 18.46 3.56
N THR A 352 15.71 19.47 3.00
CA THR A 352 15.27 20.87 2.92
C THR A 352 15.34 21.36 1.47
N ASP A 353 14.56 22.39 1.14
CA ASP A 353 14.50 23.06 -0.18
C ASP A 353 15.74 23.93 -0.50
N HIS A 354 16.73 23.96 0.41
CA HIS A 354 17.99 24.68 0.25
C HIS A 354 19.12 23.97 1.01
N PHE A 355 20.36 24.29 0.62
CA PHE A 355 21.57 23.94 1.36
C PHE A 355 22.38 25.21 1.65
N LEU A 356 23.32 25.14 2.59
CA LEU A 356 24.19 26.28 2.92
C LEU A 356 25.50 26.17 2.16
N LYS A 357 25.95 27.27 1.55
CA LYS A 357 27.26 27.35 0.90
C LYS A 357 28.03 28.56 1.42
N CYS A 358 29.29 28.36 1.76
CA CYS A 358 30.24 29.43 2.05
C CYS A 358 30.76 29.99 0.72
N ASP A 359 30.44 31.24 0.40
CA ASP A 359 30.73 31.84 -0.90
C ASP A 359 32.21 32.24 -1.02
N GLU A 360 32.91 31.68 -2.00
CA GLU A 360 34.32 31.97 -2.29
C GLU A 360 34.53 33.42 -2.74
N LYS A 361 33.54 34.04 -3.39
CA LYS A 361 33.63 35.43 -3.86
C LYS A 361 33.62 36.44 -2.72
N LEU A 362 33.13 36.04 -1.55
CA LEU A 362 33.17 36.82 -0.32
C LEU A 362 34.34 36.37 0.58
N GLY A 363 35.36 35.72 0.00
CA GLY A 363 36.54 35.19 0.69
C GLY A 363 36.25 33.98 1.60
N GLY A 364 35.16 33.25 1.34
CA GLY A 364 34.80 32.00 2.01
C GLY A 364 35.54 30.78 1.46
N CYS A 365 35.48 29.66 2.17
CA CYS A 365 36.27 28.45 1.87
C CYS A 365 35.54 27.42 0.98
N GLY A 366 34.44 27.80 0.32
CA GLY A 366 33.68 26.92 -0.58
C GLY A 366 32.87 25.79 0.08
N ALA A 367 32.89 25.69 1.41
CA ALA A 367 32.25 24.60 2.14
C ALA A 367 30.73 24.59 1.96
N VAL A 368 30.16 23.39 1.84
CA VAL A 368 28.72 23.17 1.67
C VAL A 368 28.19 22.36 2.84
N MET A 369 27.08 22.78 3.46
CA MET A 369 26.43 22.07 4.56
C MET A 369 24.99 21.69 4.20
N PHE A 370 24.59 20.52 4.66
CA PHE A 370 23.27 19.93 4.41
C PHE A 370 22.51 19.73 5.73
N TRP A 371 21.19 19.83 5.68
CA TRP A 371 20.34 19.59 6.86
C TRP A 371 20.34 18.10 7.26
N SER A 372 20.63 17.82 8.53
CA SER A 372 20.59 16.49 9.12
C SER A 372 19.32 16.32 9.95
N ASP A 373 18.36 15.53 9.45
CA ASP A 373 17.11 15.27 10.19
C ASP A 373 17.32 14.55 11.52
N ARG A 374 18.43 13.81 11.66
CA ARG A 374 18.77 13.05 12.86
C ARG A 374 19.27 13.94 13.99
N GLN A 375 20.05 14.98 13.68
CA GLN A 375 20.61 15.89 14.68
C GLN A 375 19.91 17.25 14.72
N LYS A 376 18.97 17.51 13.80
CA LYS A 376 18.23 18.77 13.66
C LYS A 376 19.15 19.99 13.52
N GLN A 377 20.25 19.83 12.76
CA GLN A 377 21.21 20.89 12.46
C GLN A 377 21.86 20.71 11.07
N TYR A 378 22.50 21.76 10.56
CA TYR A 378 23.29 21.69 9.33
C TYR A 378 24.66 21.04 9.61
N GLU A 379 25.08 20.11 8.76
CA GLU A 379 26.33 19.37 8.90
C GLU A 379 27.12 19.33 7.58
N LEU A 380 28.44 19.21 7.70
CA LEU A 380 29.31 18.92 6.54
C LEU A 380 29.05 17.50 5.99
N PRO A 381 29.34 17.27 4.69
CA PRO A 381 29.27 15.95 4.08
C PRO A 381 30.12 14.94 4.85
N TYR A 382 29.69 13.69 4.90
CA TYR A 382 30.35 12.64 5.68
C TYR A 382 31.86 12.48 5.37
N SER A 383 32.26 12.76 4.13
CA SER A 383 33.66 12.76 3.68
C SER A 383 34.54 13.83 4.35
N GLU A 384 33.95 14.91 4.84
CA GLU A 384 34.67 16.09 5.36
C GLU A 384 34.65 16.18 6.90
N ARG A 385 33.96 15.27 7.59
CA ARG A 385 33.82 15.29 9.06
C ARG A 385 35.07 14.86 9.84
N LYS A 386 36.15 14.47 9.16
CA LYS A 386 37.33 13.86 9.80
C LYS A 386 38.37 14.83 10.39
N HIS A 387 38.11 16.13 10.43
CA HIS A 387 39.13 17.11 10.86
C HIS A 387 38.71 18.11 11.96
N THR A 388 37.58 17.94 12.65
CA THR A 388 37.17 18.87 13.71
C THR A 388 36.84 18.14 15.01
N GLU A 389 37.81 17.42 15.56
CA GLU A 389 37.81 17.02 16.99
C GLU A 389 39.22 17.25 17.52
N LYS A 390 39.46 18.49 17.97
CA LYS A 390 40.50 18.90 18.95
C LYS A 390 40.50 20.43 19.02
N THR A 391 39.78 21.00 20.00
CA THR A 391 40.25 22.04 20.95
C THR A 391 39.10 22.62 21.78
N ALA A 392 39.43 22.93 23.03
CA ALA A 392 38.86 23.95 23.91
C ALA A 392 37.51 23.68 24.62
N THR A 393 37.64 23.01 25.77
CA THR A 393 37.09 23.44 27.08
C THR A 393 37.27 24.95 27.33
N THR A 394 36.21 25.69 27.67
CA THR A 394 35.94 26.38 28.97
C THR A 394 34.79 27.41 28.87
N ASN A 395 34.05 27.51 29.97
CA ASN A 395 33.23 28.64 30.46
C ASN A 395 32.05 29.18 29.63
N SER A 396 30.83 28.93 30.11
CA SER A 396 30.06 30.04 30.70
C SER A 396 29.08 29.51 31.77
N GLN A 397 29.00 30.29 32.84
CA GLN A 397 28.24 30.11 34.05
C GLN A 397 26.80 30.60 33.88
N THR A 398 25.87 29.81 34.46
CA THR A 398 24.70 30.21 35.27
C THR A 398 23.69 31.26 34.77
N SER A 399 22.45 30.80 34.60
CA SER A 399 21.28 31.13 35.47
C SER A 399 20.16 30.11 35.17
N GLN A 400 20.03 29.00 35.92
CA GLN A 400 19.27 28.79 37.17
C GLN A 400 17.87 29.44 37.16
N ASN A 401 16.74 28.78 37.46
CA ASN A 401 16.36 27.44 37.97
C ASN A 401 14.83 27.29 37.63
N TRP A 402 14.05 26.22 37.83
CA TRP A 402 13.72 25.32 38.96
C TRP A 402 12.90 24.20 38.28
N TRP A 403 13.06 22.88 38.47
CA TRP A 403 12.89 22.03 39.65
C TRP A 403 13.67 20.71 39.44
N GLU A 404 14.47 20.31 40.41
CA GLU A 404 14.67 18.92 40.90
C GLU A 404 15.84 18.96 41.91
N GLN A 405 15.52 18.64 43.18
CA GLN A 405 16.50 18.47 44.25
C GLN A 405 16.86 16.98 44.40
N PRO A 406 18.12 16.66 44.77
CA PRO A 406 18.65 15.30 44.82
C PRO A 406 18.67 14.71 46.23
N ILE A 407 18.82 13.38 46.33
CA ILE A 407 19.38 12.72 47.51
C ILE A 407 20.46 11.75 47.03
N GLU A 408 21.70 12.01 47.42
CA GLU A 408 22.77 11.01 47.52
C GLU A 408 22.94 10.64 49.00
N THR A 409 23.21 9.36 49.29
CA THR A 409 24.40 8.92 50.05
C THR A 409 24.48 7.40 50.11
N GLU A 410 25.69 6.89 49.91
CA GLU A 410 26.10 5.48 50.05
C GLU A 410 26.08 5.02 51.52
N SER A 411 25.78 3.75 51.78
CA SER A 411 26.70 2.83 52.49
C SER A 411 26.06 1.45 52.77
N ALA A 412 26.93 0.44 52.73
CA ALA A 412 26.81 -0.92 53.30
C ALA A 412 25.93 -1.98 52.58
N LEU A 413 26.60 -2.89 51.86
CA LEU A 413 26.18 -4.26 51.52
C LEU A 413 26.38 -5.19 52.76
N PRO A 414 25.60 -6.27 53.00
CA PRO A 414 25.85 -7.62 52.41
C PRO A 414 24.58 -8.54 52.40
N PRO A 415 24.59 -9.91 52.30
CA PRO A 415 25.48 -10.91 51.70
C PRO A 415 24.68 -11.94 50.83
N TRP A 416 24.64 -11.80 49.50
CA TRP A 416 24.38 -12.95 48.60
C TRP A 416 25.36 -13.00 47.42
N LEU A 417 26.47 -12.26 47.55
CA LEU A 417 27.53 -12.13 46.57
C LEU A 417 28.67 -13.14 46.83
N LYS A 418 28.38 -14.44 46.77
CA LYS A 418 29.38 -15.49 46.50
C LYS A 418 28.81 -16.56 45.56
N GLY A 419 28.81 -16.21 44.28
CA GLY A 419 28.51 -17.11 43.16
C GLY A 419 29.16 -16.60 41.87
N ARG A 420 30.49 -16.49 41.86
CA ARG A 420 31.28 -16.07 40.69
C ARG A 420 31.26 -17.16 39.60
N LYS A 421 30.81 -16.82 38.39
CA LYS A 421 31.65 -17.01 37.19
C LYS A 421 31.57 -15.77 36.27
N LYS A 422 32.77 -15.31 35.92
CA LYS A 422 33.13 -14.09 35.18
C LYS A 422 32.32 -13.92 33.87
N LYS A 423 31.52 -12.86 33.76
CA LYS A 423 31.24 -12.24 32.45
C LYS A 423 32.49 -11.45 32.03
N LYS A 424 33.33 -12.10 31.22
CA LYS A 424 34.42 -11.43 30.50
C LYS A 424 33.81 -10.43 29.51
N GLY A 425 34.34 -9.20 29.53
CA GLY A 425 34.67 -8.42 28.35
C GLY A 425 33.53 -8.01 27.41
N ARG A 426 33.33 -6.69 27.33
CA ARG A 426 32.86 -6.01 26.11
C ARG A 426 33.45 -6.70 24.87
N SER A 427 32.64 -7.47 24.15
CA SER A 427 33.05 -8.01 22.87
C SER A 427 33.14 -6.84 21.89
N LYS A 428 34.34 -6.62 21.36
CA LYS A 428 34.59 -5.82 20.17
C LYS A 428 33.57 -6.23 19.11
N ARG A 429 32.96 -5.27 18.41
CA ARG A 429 32.13 -5.58 17.23
C ARG A 429 32.96 -6.47 16.31
N HIS A 430 32.63 -7.76 16.26
CA HIS A 430 33.08 -8.62 15.17
C HIS A 430 32.48 -8.04 13.90
N ILE A 431 33.33 -7.46 13.05
CA ILE A 431 33.08 -7.40 11.63
C ILE A 431 32.87 -8.86 11.23
N LYS A 432 31.63 -9.26 10.93
CA LYS A 432 31.37 -10.57 10.33
C LYS A 432 32.17 -10.59 9.02
N THR A 433 33.16 -11.45 8.94
CA THR A 433 33.78 -11.82 7.67
C THR A 433 32.66 -12.31 6.75
N PRO A 434 32.52 -11.76 5.54
CA PRO A 434 31.51 -12.24 4.60
C PRO A 434 31.80 -13.72 4.28
N GLU A 435 30.77 -14.57 4.38
CA GLU A 435 30.87 -15.98 4.02
C GLU A 435 31.17 -16.07 2.52
N MET A 436 32.29 -16.71 2.16
CA MET A 436 32.69 -16.85 0.75
C MET A 436 31.88 -17.96 0.08
N SER A 437 31.55 -17.77 -1.19
CA SER A 437 30.95 -18.81 -2.05
C SER A 437 32.02 -19.42 -2.95
N ASP A 438 31.79 -20.65 -3.38
CA ASP A 438 32.64 -21.35 -4.36
C ASP A 438 32.44 -20.84 -5.80
N ILE A 439 31.54 -19.86 -5.99
CA ILE A 439 31.20 -19.30 -7.30
C ILE A 439 32.15 -18.15 -7.64
N ARG A 440 32.75 -18.24 -8.82
CA ARG A 440 33.68 -17.24 -9.35
C ARG A 440 32.96 -16.12 -10.08
N CYS A 441 33.49 -14.92 -9.95
CA CYS A 441 32.99 -13.73 -10.63
C CYS A 441 33.27 -13.83 -12.14
N PRO A 442 32.25 -13.73 -13.01
CA PRO A 442 32.41 -13.89 -14.46
C PRO A 442 33.25 -12.79 -15.13
N LYS A 443 33.57 -11.70 -14.42
CA LYS A 443 34.38 -10.59 -14.97
C LYS A 443 35.85 -10.61 -14.56
N CYS A 444 36.18 -11.16 -13.40
CA CYS A 444 37.53 -11.10 -12.84
C CYS A 444 38.00 -12.40 -12.18
N ASP A 445 37.22 -13.47 -12.33
CA ASP A 445 37.47 -14.84 -11.88
C ASP A 445 37.79 -15.04 -10.38
N ARG A 446 37.47 -14.05 -9.54
CA ARG A 446 37.63 -14.14 -8.08
C ARG A 446 36.38 -14.73 -7.42
N PHE A 447 36.57 -15.48 -6.34
CA PHE A 447 35.48 -15.98 -5.51
C PHE A 447 34.59 -14.84 -4.99
N MET A 448 33.28 -15.05 -5.02
CA MET A 448 32.30 -14.06 -4.61
C MET A 448 31.86 -14.27 -3.16
N SER A 449 31.51 -13.18 -2.48
CA SER A 449 31.00 -13.18 -1.12
C SER A 449 29.48 -13.32 -1.10
N LYS A 450 28.94 -14.16 -0.22
CA LYS A 450 27.50 -14.25 0.07
C LYS A 450 27.07 -13.08 0.95
N ILE A 451 26.14 -12.27 0.45
CA ILE A 451 25.57 -11.15 1.17
C ILE A 451 24.12 -11.48 1.52
N LEU A 452 23.88 -11.78 2.80
CA LEU A 452 22.54 -12.06 3.32
C LEU A 452 21.63 -10.85 3.14
N SER A 453 20.41 -11.09 2.66
CA SER A 453 19.40 -10.06 2.43
C SER A 453 18.01 -10.59 2.72
N LYS A 454 17.26 -9.84 3.54
CA LYS A 454 15.86 -10.16 3.88
C LYS A 454 14.86 -9.54 2.88
N SER A 455 15.33 -9.17 1.68
CA SER A 455 14.47 -8.55 0.67
C SER A 455 13.50 -9.59 0.11
N PRO A 456 12.18 -9.34 0.13
CA PRO A 456 11.20 -10.25 -0.47
C PRO A 456 11.28 -10.31 -2.00
N LYS A 457 12.17 -9.53 -2.63
CA LYS A 457 12.41 -9.51 -4.08
C LYS A 457 13.51 -10.48 -4.53
N LEU A 458 14.22 -11.11 -3.59
CA LEU A 458 15.25 -12.11 -3.88
C LEU A 458 14.64 -13.50 -3.80
N ALA A 459 15.03 -14.37 -4.73
CA ALA A 459 14.65 -15.78 -4.74
C ALA A 459 15.35 -16.58 -3.62
N ALA A 460 16.60 -16.22 -3.30
CA ALA A 460 17.37 -16.75 -2.17
C ALA A 460 17.48 -15.74 -1.03
N ASP A 461 17.85 -16.20 0.17
CA ASP A 461 18.10 -15.37 1.36
C ASP A 461 19.44 -14.58 1.29
N HIS A 462 20.19 -14.74 0.20
CA HIS A 462 21.42 -14.02 -0.09
C HIS A 462 21.60 -13.75 -1.60
N PHE A 463 22.51 -12.84 -1.91
CA PHE A 463 23.02 -12.62 -3.26
C PHE A 463 24.55 -12.65 -3.24
N LEU A 464 25.18 -12.86 -4.39
CA LEU A 464 26.63 -12.90 -4.49
C LEU A 464 27.18 -11.54 -4.88
N LYS A 465 28.24 -11.10 -4.21
CA LYS A 465 28.94 -9.86 -4.51
C LYS A 465 30.45 -10.09 -4.60
N CYS A 466 31.06 -9.59 -5.67
CA CYS A 466 32.49 -9.55 -5.82
C CYS A 466 33.04 -8.31 -5.07
N ASP A 467 33.53 -8.51 -3.84
CA ASP A 467 33.87 -7.42 -2.94
C ASP A 467 35.12 -6.63 -3.38
N ARG A 468 35.01 -5.31 -3.53
CA ARG A 468 36.14 -4.42 -3.84
C ARG A 468 37.21 -4.42 -2.75
N SER A 469 36.83 -4.61 -1.49
CA SER A 469 37.78 -4.67 -0.38
C SER A 469 38.71 -5.90 -0.43
N LEU A 470 38.30 -6.93 -1.18
CA LEU A 470 39.08 -8.13 -1.49
C LEU A 470 39.69 -8.08 -2.90
N GLY A 471 39.76 -6.89 -3.52
CA GLY A 471 40.29 -6.67 -4.86
C GLY A 471 39.37 -7.15 -5.99
N GLY A 472 38.06 -7.27 -5.74
CA GLY A 472 37.04 -7.64 -6.70
C GLY A 472 36.47 -6.47 -7.52
N CYS A 473 35.69 -6.77 -8.56
CA CYS A 473 35.16 -5.78 -9.51
C CYS A 473 33.75 -5.24 -9.18
N ASP A 474 33.23 -5.45 -7.97
CA ASP A 474 31.90 -5.00 -7.50
C ASP A 474 30.71 -5.62 -8.26
N THR A 475 30.95 -6.67 -9.05
CA THR A 475 29.90 -7.40 -9.76
C THR A 475 28.97 -8.10 -8.77
N VAL A 476 27.67 -8.04 -9.05
CA VAL A 476 26.61 -8.64 -8.23
C VAL A 476 25.87 -9.69 -9.06
N MET A 477 25.60 -10.86 -8.47
CA MET A 477 24.82 -11.94 -9.08
C MET A 477 23.69 -12.36 -8.15
N PHE A 478 22.56 -12.74 -8.75
CA PHE A 478 21.34 -13.11 -8.05
C PHE A 478 20.94 -14.55 -8.38
N TRP A 479 20.36 -15.26 -7.42
CA TRP A 479 19.85 -16.61 -7.63
C TRP A 479 18.64 -16.59 -8.58
N SER A 480 18.63 -17.51 -9.54
CA SER A 480 17.54 -17.70 -10.49
C SER A 480 16.87 -19.05 -10.26
N ASP A 481 15.65 -19.06 -9.70
CA ASP A 481 14.90 -20.30 -9.44
C ASP A 481 14.61 -21.09 -10.71
N LYS A 482 14.51 -20.41 -11.86
CA LYS A 482 14.22 -21.02 -13.16
C LYS A 482 15.38 -21.88 -13.69
N TYR A 483 16.62 -21.48 -13.42
CA TYR A 483 17.83 -22.12 -13.95
C TYR A 483 18.69 -22.77 -12.86
N GLN A 484 18.28 -22.66 -11.60
CA GLN A 484 18.99 -23.21 -10.43
C GLN A 484 20.47 -22.77 -10.37
N GLN A 485 20.75 -21.52 -10.76
CA GLN A 485 22.08 -20.95 -10.79
C GLN A 485 22.08 -19.44 -10.50
N TYR A 486 23.27 -18.88 -10.24
CA TYR A 486 23.46 -17.44 -10.05
C TYR A 486 23.69 -16.73 -11.37
N GLU A 487 22.98 -15.61 -11.60
CA GLU A 487 23.01 -14.87 -12.86
C GLU A 487 23.27 -13.37 -12.64
N LEU A 488 23.81 -12.72 -13.67
CA LEU A 488 23.95 -11.26 -13.71
C LEU A 488 22.56 -10.61 -13.86
N PRO A 489 22.33 -9.40 -13.29
CA PRO A 489 21.09 -8.66 -13.51
C PRO A 489 20.86 -8.42 -15.01
N TYR A 490 19.62 -8.56 -15.47
CA TYR A 490 19.19 -8.54 -16.89
C TYR A 490 19.86 -7.47 -17.78
N GLY A 491 20.17 -6.29 -17.24
CA GLY A 491 20.86 -5.22 -17.98
C GLY A 491 22.36 -5.43 -18.24
N SER A 492 22.96 -6.48 -17.68
CA SER A 492 24.40 -6.79 -17.74
C SER A 492 24.71 -8.07 -18.52
N GLN A 493 23.70 -8.74 -19.09
CA GLN A 493 23.93 -9.88 -19.97
C GLN A 493 24.49 -9.39 -21.32
N PRO A 494 25.41 -10.13 -21.95
CA PRO A 494 25.94 -9.78 -23.26
C PRO A 494 24.78 -9.69 -24.26
N LYS A 495 24.65 -8.53 -24.90
CA LYS A 495 23.63 -8.29 -25.94
C LYS A 495 24.00 -9.16 -27.14
N THR A 496 23.14 -10.10 -27.51
CA THR A 496 23.19 -10.77 -28.80
C THR A 496 23.12 -9.73 -29.91
N THR A 497 24.11 -9.76 -30.80
CA THR A 497 24.19 -8.87 -31.97
C THR A 497 22.96 -9.12 -32.86
N PRO A 498 22.15 -8.10 -33.18
CA PRO A 498 20.95 -8.29 -34.01
C PRO A 498 21.36 -8.71 -35.43
N GLN A 499 20.75 -9.78 -35.95
CA GLN A 499 20.92 -10.20 -37.34
C GLN A 499 20.04 -9.30 -38.22
N LEU A 500 20.69 -8.50 -39.09
CA LEU A 500 19.99 -7.71 -40.10
C LEU A 500 19.49 -8.63 -41.22
N THR A 501 18.27 -8.36 -41.68
CA THR A 501 17.63 -9.07 -42.79
C THR A 501 17.56 -8.16 -44.02
N ASP A 502 17.34 -8.75 -45.21
CA ASP A 502 17.20 -8.00 -46.46
C ASP A 502 15.86 -7.27 -46.60
N TYR A 503 14.89 -7.55 -45.71
CA TYR A 503 13.57 -6.93 -45.72
C TYR A 503 13.65 -5.45 -45.35
N LYS A 504 12.94 -4.60 -46.10
CA LYS A 504 12.88 -3.15 -45.88
C LYS A 504 11.70 -2.77 -44.99
N CYS A 505 11.94 -1.85 -44.06
CA CYS A 505 10.88 -1.25 -43.24
C CYS A 505 9.92 -0.43 -44.14
N PRO A 506 8.61 -0.70 -44.12
CA PRO A 506 7.65 0.00 -44.97
C PRO A 506 7.50 1.50 -44.62
N VAL A 507 7.95 1.92 -43.44
CA VAL A 507 7.82 3.30 -42.96
C VAL A 507 9.09 4.13 -43.20
N CYS A 508 10.28 3.61 -42.86
CA CYS A 508 11.53 4.38 -42.93
C CYS A 508 12.56 3.83 -43.91
N GLN A 509 12.24 2.76 -44.65
CA GLN A 509 13.12 2.10 -45.65
C GLN A 509 14.45 1.53 -45.12
N SER A 510 14.71 1.61 -43.81
CA SER A 510 15.83 0.92 -43.16
C SER A 510 15.60 -0.59 -43.12
N HIS A 511 16.66 -1.40 -43.07
CA HIS A 511 16.54 -2.85 -42.97
C HIS A 511 15.80 -3.27 -41.68
N LEU A 512 15.08 -4.39 -41.73
CA LEU A 512 14.51 -5.02 -40.55
C LEU A 512 15.56 -5.92 -39.90
N GLU A 513 15.59 -5.96 -38.57
CA GLU A 513 16.39 -6.90 -37.79
C GLU A 513 15.50 -8.00 -37.22
N GLU A 514 16.02 -9.22 -37.16
CA GLU A 514 15.36 -10.33 -36.48
C GLU A 514 15.65 -10.27 -34.98
N TYR A 515 14.57 -10.20 -34.20
CA TYR A 515 14.61 -10.11 -32.76
C TYR A 515 13.98 -11.36 -32.14
N HIS A 516 14.81 -12.09 -31.40
CA HIS A 516 14.41 -13.27 -30.65
C HIS A 516 13.93 -12.88 -29.26
N TYR A 517 12.78 -13.42 -28.85
CA TYR A 517 12.19 -13.18 -27.54
C TYR A 517 11.49 -14.44 -27.03
N THR A 518 11.40 -14.56 -25.71
CA THR A 518 10.71 -15.69 -25.07
C THR A 518 9.33 -15.24 -24.59
N LYS A 519 8.29 -15.96 -24.98
CA LYS A 519 6.92 -15.78 -24.45
C LYS A 519 6.38 -17.13 -24.02
N GLU A 520 5.96 -17.25 -22.75
CA GLU A 520 5.43 -18.50 -22.18
C GLU A 520 6.41 -19.69 -22.26
N GLY A 521 7.72 -19.41 -22.17
CA GLY A 521 8.77 -20.44 -22.22
C GLY A 521 9.13 -20.91 -23.63
N ILE A 522 8.44 -20.44 -24.67
CA ILE A 522 8.72 -20.77 -26.08
C ILE A 522 9.55 -19.64 -26.69
N GLU A 523 10.63 -19.99 -27.39
CA GLU A 523 11.43 -19.06 -28.18
C GLU A 523 10.69 -18.67 -29.46
N LYS A 524 10.52 -17.37 -29.68
CA LYS A 524 9.83 -16.80 -30.83
C LYS A 524 10.73 -15.75 -31.46
N SER A 525 10.61 -15.57 -32.78
CA SER A 525 11.27 -14.48 -33.49
C SER A 525 10.26 -13.52 -34.10
N MET A 526 10.67 -12.26 -34.21
CA MET A 526 9.92 -11.20 -34.90
C MET A 526 10.87 -10.28 -35.68
N LEU A 527 10.40 -9.73 -36.80
CA LEU A 527 11.11 -8.66 -37.50
C LEU A 527 10.66 -7.30 -36.96
N ARG A 528 11.62 -6.42 -36.73
CA ARG A 528 11.39 -5.02 -36.32
C ARG A 528 12.39 -4.09 -36.99
N CYS A 529 12.11 -2.79 -37.02
CA CYS A 529 13.03 -1.82 -37.63
C CYS A 529 14.41 -1.84 -36.92
N SER A 530 15.49 -1.84 -37.71
CA SER A 530 16.88 -1.79 -37.20
C SER A 530 17.24 -0.43 -36.58
N ASP A 531 16.61 0.66 -37.03
CA ASP A 531 16.85 1.98 -36.46
C ASP A 531 16.14 2.14 -35.10
N VAL A 532 16.95 2.17 -34.03
CA VAL A 532 16.49 2.26 -32.65
C VAL A 532 15.72 3.56 -32.36
N LYS A 533 16.07 4.67 -33.03
CA LYS A 533 15.38 5.96 -32.83
C LYS A 533 13.97 5.89 -33.42
N ASN A 534 13.87 5.42 -34.67
CA ASN A 534 12.60 5.31 -35.37
C ASN A 534 11.66 4.28 -34.73
N ARG A 535 12.17 3.21 -34.12
CA ARG A 535 11.38 2.23 -33.37
C ARG A 535 10.53 2.82 -32.23
N ARG A 536 11.00 3.90 -31.60
CA ARG A 536 10.27 4.54 -30.48
C ARG A 536 9.30 5.62 -30.94
N GLU A 537 9.37 5.98 -32.22
CA GLU A 537 8.59 7.08 -32.81
C GLU A 537 7.74 6.54 -33.98
N GLN A 538 8.19 6.75 -35.22
CA GLN A 538 7.40 6.53 -36.43
C GLN A 538 7.23 5.06 -36.80
N CYS A 539 8.19 4.20 -36.43
CA CYS A 539 8.20 2.76 -36.75
C CYS A 539 7.73 1.88 -35.58
N LYS A 540 7.04 2.44 -34.58
CA LYS A 540 6.59 1.71 -33.37
C LYS A 540 5.68 0.51 -33.68
N ASP A 541 4.93 0.59 -34.77
CA ASP A 541 3.96 -0.44 -35.18
C ASP A 541 4.56 -1.44 -36.19
N VAL A 542 5.81 -1.26 -36.61
CA VAL A 542 6.49 -2.13 -37.58
C VAL A 542 7.00 -3.38 -36.87
N ALA A 543 6.14 -4.39 -36.82
CA ALA A 543 6.38 -5.68 -36.23
C ALA A 543 5.79 -6.78 -37.11
N TYR A 544 6.62 -7.74 -37.53
CA TYR A 544 6.18 -8.93 -38.24
C TYR A 544 6.50 -10.17 -37.43
N PHE A 545 5.55 -11.09 -37.36
CA PHE A 545 5.63 -12.33 -36.60
C PHE A 545 5.68 -13.51 -37.57
N ARG A 546 6.39 -14.57 -37.18
CA ARG A 546 6.45 -15.79 -37.97
C ARG A 546 5.13 -16.56 -37.83
N SER A 547 4.44 -16.77 -38.95
CA SER A 547 3.20 -17.54 -39.03
C SER A 547 3.48 -19.05 -39.00
N ARG A 548 2.44 -19.88 -38.88
CA ARG A 548 2.55 -21.36 -38.91
C ARG A 548 3.06 -21.91 -40.26
N SER A 549 2.96 -21.12 -41.33
CA SER A 549 3.47 -21.43 -42.67
C SER A 549 4.88 -20.87 -42.93
N GLU A 550 5.59 -20.47 -41.87
CA GLU A 550 6.92 -19.85 -41.89
C GLU A 550 7.03 -18.49 -42.60
N ARG A 551 5.93 -17.89 -43.04
CA ARG A 551 5.90 -16.54 -43.61
C ARG A 551 5.84 -15.45 -42.54
N TRP A 552 6.38 -14.28 -42.85
CA TRP A 552 6.32 -13.11 -41.97
C TRP A 552 5.00 -12.37 -42.14
N TRP A 553 4.29 -12.11 -41.04
CA TRP A 553 2.99 -11.44 -41.08
C TRP A 553 2.87 -10.35 -40.02
N SER A 554 2.29 -9.21 -40.40
CA SER A 554 1.97 -8.10 -39.52
C SER A 554 0.47 -7.81 -39.51
N PRO A 555 -0.15 -7.58 -38.33
CA PRO A 555 -1.55 -7.14 -38.23
C PRO A 555 -1.85 -5.85 -39.00
N LYS A 556 -0.84 -4.98 -39.19
CA LYS A 556 -1.01 -3.66 -39.79
C LYS A 556 -0.54 -3.59 -41.24
N PHE A 557 0.42 -4.44 -41.62
CA PHE A 557 1.09 -4.38 -42.93
C PHE A 557 0.91 -5.65 -43.78
N GLY A 558 0.18 -6.65 -43.30
CA GLY A 558 -0.09 -7.88 -44.05
C GLY A 558 1.08 -8.88 -44.03
N GLU A 559 1.01 -9.88 -44.91
CA GLU A 559 2.10 -10.83 -45.17
C GLU A 559 3.22 -10.15 -45.97
N MET A 560 4.47 -10.48 -45.64
CA MET A 560 5.66 -10.14 -46.43
C MET A 560 6.03 -11.27 -47.38
#